data_AF-A0A922ZDX9-F1
#
_entry.id   AF-A0A922ZDX9-F1
#
_cell.length_a   1.000
_cell.length_b   1.000
_cell.length_c   1.000
_cell.angle_alpha   90.00
_cell.angle_beta   90.00
_cell.angle_gamma   90.00
#
_symmetry.space_group_name_H-M   'P 1'
#
loop_
_entity.id
_entity.type
_entity.pdbx_description
1 polymer ?
#
loop_
_entity_poly.entity_id
_entity_poly.type
_entity_poly.pdbx_seq_one_letter_code
_entity_poly.pdbx_strand_id
1 'polypeptide(L)'
;MIKNKIFQDRIFLNLIDENGHTLLIKKILKSPIGLASDIINSLFEENIESLKNDLDKIKKFVAGINRADSLANQYSLAKFYSPMFSFHQFFNSSFRARQGKVL
;
A
#
# COMPACT_ATOMS: atom_id res chain seq x y z
N MET A 1 -2.58 4.93 -23.04
CA MET A 1 -1.99 3.72 -23.62
C MET A 1 -0.68 3.44 -22.88
N ILE A 2 -0.73 2.58 -21.86
CA ILE A 2 0.44 2.28 -21.01
C ILE A 2 1.29 1.25 -21.76
N LYS A 3 2.50 1.63 -22.15
CA LYS A 3 3.48 0.71 -22.75
C LYS A 3 3.70 -0.47 -21.79
N ASN A 4 3.59 -1.70 -22.30
CA ASN A 4 4.07 -2.90 -21.61
C ASN A 4 5.57 -2.70 -21.29
N LYS A 5 5.87 -2.26 -20.06
CA LYS A 5 7.24 -2.28 -19.54
C LYS A 5 7.57 -3.73 -19.26
N ILE A 6 8.34 -4.34 -20.15
CA ILE A 6 8.99 -5.63 -19.91
C ILE A 6 9.99 -5.38 -18.79
N PHE A 7 9.64 -5.76 -17.57
CA PHE A 7 10.55 -5.67 -16.44
C PHE A 7 11.64 -6.74 -16.61
N GLN A 8 12.89 -6.38 -16.30
CA GLN A 8 13.98 -7.35 -16.28
C GLN A 8 13.69 -8.42 -15.22
N ASP A 9 13.78 -9.69 -15.62
CA ASP A 9 13.66 -10.80 -14.68
C ASP A 9 14.82 -10.75 -13.66
N ARG A 10 14.46 -10.74 -12.38
CA ARG A 10 15.44 -10.77 -11.29
C ARG A 10 15.88 -12.20 -11.04
N ILE A 11 17.12 -12.50 -11.42
CA ILE A 11 17.76 -13.79 -11.13
C ILE A 11 18.45 -13.68 -9.76
N PHE A 12 17.93 -14.40 -8.78
CA PHE A 12 18.53 -14.46 -7.44
C PHE A 12 19.57 -15.57 -7.39
N LEU A 13 20.85 -15.21 -7.57
CA LEU A 13 21.98 -16.15 -7.60
C LEU A 13 22.09 -17.00 -6.33
N ASN A 14 21.73 -16.45 -5.17
CA ASN A 14 21.78 -17.17 -3.88
C ASN A 14 20.58 -18.08 -3.62
N LEU A 15 19.61 -18.12 -4.55
CA LEU A 15 18.38 -18.89 -4.40
C LEU A 15 18.21 -19.93 -5.52
N ILE A 16 19.29 -20.32 -6.20
CA ILE A 16 19.22 -21.23 -7.36
C ILE A 16 18.62 -22.59 -6.96
N ASP A 17 19.00 -23.12 -5.79
CA ASP A 17 18.50 -24.39 -5.27
C ASP A 17 16.96 -24.43 -5.17
N GLU A 18 16.38 -25.58 -5.48
CA GLU A 18 14.91 -25.80 -5.47
C GLU A 18 14.40 -26.41 -4.15
N ASN A 19 15.08 -26.14 -3.03
CA ASN A 19 14.54 -26.53 -1.72
C ASN A 19 13.25 -25.76 -1.41
N GLY A 20 12.35 -26.35 -0.61
CA GLY A 20 11.04 -25.77 -0.29
C GLY A 20 11.12 -24.35 0.29
N HIS A 21 12.14 -24.06 1.09
CA HIS A 21 12.39 -22.71 1.62
C HIS A 21 12.82 -21.72 0.53
N THR A 22 13.66 -22.15 -0.41
CA THR A 22 14.15 -21.31 -1.50
C THR A 22 13.03 -20.93 -2.47
N LEU A 23 12.09 -21.85 -2.73
CA LEU A 23 10.88 -21.61 -3.52
C LEU A 23 9.96 -20.57 -2.85
N LEU A 24 9.78 -20.67 -1.54
CA LEU A 24 9.02 -19.68 -0.77
C LEU A 24 9.66 -18.29 -0.85
N ILE A 25 10.98 -18.20 -0.67
CA ILE A 25 11.72 -16.93 -0.74
C ILE A 25 11.66 -16.35 -2.17
N LYS A 26 11.84 -17.17 -3.21
CA LYS A 26 11.66 -16.76 -4.61
C LYS A 26 10.25 -16.18 -4.85
N LYS A 27 9.21 -16.81 -4.27
CA LYS A 27 7.82 -16.33 -4.36
C LYS A 27 7.64 -14.97 -3.68
N ILE A 28 8.18 -14.79 -2.47
CA ILE A 28 8.18 -13.54 -1.70
C ILE A 28 8.91 -12.42 -2.47
N LEU A 29 10.11 -12.71 -2.98
CA LEU A 29 10.97 -11.73 -3.65
C LEU A 29 10.58 -11.44 -5.09
N LYS A 30 9.71 -12.25 -5.71
CA LYS A 30 9.16 -12.00 -7.05
C LYS A 30 8.44 -10.65 -7.12
N SER A 31 7.75 -10.28 -6.05
CA SER A 31 7.11 -8.97 -5.94
C SER A 31 6.98 -8.56 -4.48
N PRO A 32 7.97 -7.83 -3.92
CA PRO A 32 7.84 -7.25 -2.58
C PRO A 32 6.61 -6.35 -2.45
N ILE A 33 6.22 -5.66 -3.54
CA ILE A 33 5.02 -4.84 -3.58
C ILE A 33 3.75 -5.69 -3.56
N GLY A 34 3.76 -6.84 -4.24
CA GLY A 34 2.65 -7.79 -4.27
C GLY A 34 2.44 -8.42 -2.90
N LEU A 35 3.53 -8.86 -2.27
CA LEU A 35 3.48 -9.39 -0.90
C LEU A 35 2.95 -8.35 0.09
N ALA A 36 3.42 -7.10 0.01
CA ALA A 36 2.89 -6.03 0.86
C ALA A 36 1.39 -5.82 0.63
N SER A 37 0.94 -5.82 -0.63
CA SER A 37 -0.49 -5.73 -0.97
C SER A 37 -1.28 -6.92 -0.39
N ASP A 38 -0.78 -8.14 -0.53
CA ASP A 38 -1.45 -9.35 -0.05
C ASP A 38 -1.57 -9.35 1.49
N ILE A 39 -0.51 -8.93 2.19
CA ILE A 39 -0.50 -8.78 3.65
C ILE A 39 -1.52 -7.72 4.06
N ILE A 40 -1.53 -6.56 3.41
CA ILE A 40 -2.47 -5.48 3.72
C ILE A 40 -3.92 -5.96 3.51
N ASN A 41 -4.21 -6.59 2.37
CA ASN A 41 -5.54 -7.11 2.07
C ASN A 41 -5.98 -8.19 3.06
N SER A 42 -5.06 -9.08 3.46
CA SER A 42 -5.34 -10.16 4.42
C SER A 42 -5.55 -9.65 5.85
N LEU A 43 -4.82 -8.61 6.26
CA LEU A 43 -4.89 -8.08 7.61
C LEU A 43 -6.02 -7.10 7.83
N PHE A 44 -6.40 -6.36 6.79
CA PHE A 44 -7.29 -5.22 6.97
C PHE A 44 -8.70 -5.47 6.47
N GLU A 45 -8.98 -6.49 5.65
CA GLU A 45 -10.28 -6.87 5.05
C GLU A 45 -11.07 -5.73 4.35
N GLU A 46 -10.74 -4.48 4.62
CA GLU A 46 -11.34 -3.25 4.18
C GLU A 46 -10.65 -2.77 2.91
N ASN A 47 -11.49 -2.33 1.96
CA ASN A 47 -11.02 -1.72 0.74
C ASN A 47 -10.45 -0.33 1.07
N ILE A 48 -9.13 -0.14 0.99
CA ILE A 48 -8.48 1.17 1.19
C ILE A 48 -9.14 2.28 0.32
N GLU A 49 -9.70 1.91 -0.82
CA GLU A 49 -10.46 2.81 -1.69
C GLU A 49 -11.73 3.37 -1.01
N SER A 50 -12.45 2.57 -0.20
CA SER A 50 -13.61 3.06 0.54
C SER A 50 -13.19 4.04 1.64
N LEU A 51 -12.13 3.72 2.41
CA LEU A 51 -11.56 4.62 3.41
C LEU A 51 -11.10 5.96 2.82
N LYS A 52 -10.63 5.95 1.57
CA LYS A 52 -10.31 7.17 0.81
C LYS A 52 -11.55 8.00 0.51
N ASN A 53 -12.62 7.35 0.09
CA ASN A 53 -13.86 8.01 -0.29
C ASN A 53 -14.57 8.63 0.91
N ASP A 54 -14.49 7.98 2.08
CA ASP A 54 -15.10 8.43 3.34
C ASP A 54 -14.39 9.63 4.00
N LEU A 55 -13.23 10.07 3.48
CA LEU A 55 -12.58 11.29 3.96
C LEU A 55 -13.46 12.52 3.71
N ASP A 56 -13.77 13.25 4.78
CA ASP A 56 -14.50 14.51 4.69
C ASP A 56 -13.69 15.61 3.97
N LYS A 57 -14.40 16.62 3.48
CA LYS A 57 -13.82 17.72 2.68
C LYS A 57 -12.78 18.53 3.48
N ILE A 58 -12.96 18.64 4.80
CA ILE A 58 -12.05 19.40 5.66
C ILE A 58 -10.70 18.67 5.76
N LYS A 59 -10.72 17.36 6.04
CA LYS A 59 -9.52 16.52 6.06
C LYS A 59 -8.80 16.53 4.71
N LYS A 60 -9.56 16.41 3.62
CA LYS A 60 -8.99 16.48 2.26
C LYS A 60 -8.27 17.81 1.98
N PHE A 61 -8.78 18.91 2.51
CA PHE A 61 -8.14 20.21 2.38
C PHE A 61 -6.93 20.37 3.31
N VAL A 62 -7.11 20.17 4.61
CA VAL A 62 -6.06 20.39 5.64
C VAL A 62 -4.86 19.47 5.44
N ALA A 63 -5.10 18.20 5.08
CA ALA A 63 -4.03 17.25 4.79
C ALA A 63 -3.38 17.49 3.41
N GLY A 64 -3.82 18.48 2.62
CA GLY A 64 -3.25 18.73 1.30
C GLY A 64 -3.57 17.65 0.26
N ILE A 65 -4.55 16.78 0.52
CA ILE A 65 -4.98 15.72 -0.41
C ILE A 65 -5.50 16.34 -1.71
N ASN A 66 -6.29 17.40 -1.64
CA ASN A 66 -6.78 18.11 -2.82
C ASN A 66 -5.62 18.61 -3.71
N ARG A 67 -4.51 19.04 -3.08
CA ARG A 67 -3.33 19.48 -3.81
C ARG A 67 -2.62 18.29 -4.45
N ALA A 68 -2.45 17.19 -3.73
CA ALA A 68 -1.89 15.95 -4.27
C ALA A 68 -2.71 15.44 -5.47
N ASP A 69 -4.03 15.42 -5.36
CA ASP A 69 -4.94 14.99 -6.44
C ASP A 69 -4.81 15.90 -7.67
N SER A 70 -4.69 17.22 -7.48
CA SER A 70 -4.46 18.16 -8.60
C SER A 70 -3.13 17.89 -9.34
N LEU A 71 -2.13 17.34 -8.63
CA LEU A 71 -0.82 17.02 -9.17
C LEU A 71 -0.72 15.57 -9.67
N ALA A 72 -1.73 14.73 -9.45
CA ALA A 72 -1.72 13.30 -9.76
C ALA A 72 -1.38 13.00 -11.23
N ASN A 73 -1.78 13.87 -12.15
CA ASN A 73 -1.49 13.72 -13.58
C ASN A 73 -0.06 14.12 -13.97
N GLN A 74 0.61 14.94 -13.15
CA GLN A 74 1.96 15.45 -13.40
C GLN A 74 3.02 14.69 -12.58
N TYR A 75 2.65 14.18 -11.41
CA TYR A 75 3.54 13.50 -10.49
C TYR A 75 2.93 12.18 -10.03
N SER A 76 3.48 11.06 -10.51
CA SER A 76 2.94 9.73 -10.26
C SER A 76 2.87 9.38 -8.77
N LEU A 77 3.80 9.89 -7.95
CA LEU A 77 3.79 9.64 -6.51
C LEU A 77 2.59 10.30 -5.81
N ALA A 78 2.11 11.44 -6.33
CA ALA A 78 0.98 12.15 -5.74
C ALA A 78 -0.31 11.31 -5.75
N LYS A 79 -0.45 10.37 -6.70
CA LYS A 79 -1.57 9.41 -6.77
C LYS A 79 -1.70 8.54 -5.52
N PHE A 80 -0.59 8.29 -4.82
CA PHE A 80 -0.56 7.41 -3.66
C PHE A 80 -0.79 8.15 -2.34
N TYR A 81 -0.81 9.49 -2.36
CA TYR A 81 -0.91 10.27 -1.13
C TYR A 81 -2.26 10.08 -0.42
N SER A 82 -3.37 10.15 -1.16
CA SER A 82 -4.70 9.98 -0.56
C SER A 82 -4.90 8.56 0.03
N PRO A 83 -4.58 7.46 -0.67
CA PRO A 83 -4.61 6.12 -0.08
C PRO A 83 -3.70 5.98 1.16
N MET A 84 -2.48 6.53 1.11
CA MET A 84 -1.53 6.50 2.23
C MET A 84 -2.10 7.22 3.46
N PHE A 85 -2.67 8.41 3.28
CA PHE A 85 -3.28 9.16 4.38
C PHE A 85 -4.45 8.39 5.00
N SER A 86 -5.34 7.84 4.18
CA SER A 86 -6.48 7.03 4.65
C SER A 86 -6.02 5.84 5.47
N PHE A 87 -5.00 5.11 4.99
CA PHE A 87 -4.42 4.00 5.73
C PHE A 87 -3.86 4.45 7.09
N HIS A 88 -3.10 5.54 7.14
CA HIS A 88 -2.56 6.06 8.40
C HIS A 88 -3.66 6.47 9.38
N GLN A 89 -4.71 7.13 8.90
CA GLN A 89 -5.84 7.51 9.74
C GLN A 89 -6.53 6.28 10.33
N PHE A 90 -6.81 5.27 9.50
CA PHE A 90 -7.40 4.01 9.94
C PHE A 90 -6.50 3.30 10.95
N PHE A 91 -5.22 3.12 10.64
CA PHE A 91 -4.28 2.40 11.49
C PHE A 91 -4.14 3.05 12.86
N ASN A 92 -3.96 4.38 12.90
CA ASN A 92 -3.84 5.12 14.16
C ASN A 92 -5.16 5.16 14.94
N SER A 93 -6.31 5.20 14.26
CA SER A 93 -7.62 5.10 14.92
C SER A 93 -7.79 3.73 15.58
N SER A 94 -7.48 2.66 14.85
CA SER A 94 -7.51 1.28 15.36
C SER A 94 -6.53 1.05 16.50
N PHE A 95 -5.30 1.58 16.40
CA PHE A 95 -4.31 1.51 17.46
C PHE A 95 -4.78 2.24 18.72
N ARG A 96 -5.27 3.48 18.59
CA ARG A 96 -5.81 4.25 19.71
C ARG A 96 -7.02 3.58 20.34
N ALA A 97 -7.92 3.00 19.54
CA ALA A 97 -9.06 2.23 20.05
C ALA A 97 -8.64 1.01 20.87
N ARG A 98 -7.54 0.34 20.48
CA ARG A 98 -6.96 -0.79 21.23
C ARG A 98 -6.26 -0.37 22.52
N GLN A 99 -5.67 0.83 22.54
CA GLN A 99 -5.11 1.41 23.77
C GLN A 99 -6.19 1.96 24.71
N GLY A 100 -7.41 2.21 24.21
CA GLY A 100 -8.54 2.74 24.97
C GLY A 100 -9.23 1.77 25.94
N LYS A 101 -8.65 0.59 26.23
CA LYS A 101 -9.10 -0.33 27.29
C LYS A 101 -8.24 -0.22 28.55
N VAL A 102 -7.85 1.01 28.90
CA VAL A 102 -7.25 1.36 30.19
C VAL A 102 -8.02 2.53 30.79
N LEU A 103 -9.30 2.29 31.11
CA LEU A 103 -10.06 3.02 32.12
C LEU A 103 -10.85 1.99 32.92
#